data_AF-A0A2E3NMV1-F1
#
_entry.id   AF-A0A2E3NMV1-F1
#
_cell.length_a   1.000
_cell.length_b   1.000
_cell.length_c   1.000
_cell.angle_alpha   90.00
_cell.angle_beta   90.00
_cell.angle_gamma   90.00
#
_symmetry.space_group_name_H-M   'P 1'
#
loop_
_entity.id
_entity.type
_entity.pdbx_description
1 polymer ?
#
loop_
_entity_poly.entity_id
_entity_poly.type
_entity_poly.pdbx_seq_one_letter_code
_entity_poly.pdbx_strand_id
1 'polypeptide(L)'
;MDLTTIQVPIERGYATFLAACIAALVSLIGLSVTVWSVRAKAKIEAAFADQINRKKEEREYLLKQLTNFYDPVYCLLEANRDIFERIGPKSEARRSGNFDDTETAEVWRELSENVIQANNLRLCTIIEENLHFISSDDDEAAYLQFLTHAHAYKVFGSKPFEAYRLFTFPEQLNGAVSSARAKVKQRLMATYAGKKGRK
;
A
#
# COMPACT_ATOMS: atom_id res chain seq x y z
N MET A 1 43.70 35.97 -83.00
CA MET A 1 44.57 36.42 -81.90
C MET A 1 43.66 36.46 -80.69
N ASP A 2 43.56 35.34 -79.99
CA ASP A 2 42.55 35.09 -78.98
C ASP A 2 42.96 35.66 -77.63
N LEU A 3 42.14 36.56 -77.11
CA LEU A 3 42.16 37.06 -75.75
C LEU A 3 40.94 36.51 -75.04
N THR A 4 41.03 35.27 -74.58
CA THR A 4 40.10 34.76 -73.58
C THR A 4 40.86 34.11 -72.44
N THR A 5 40.31 34.31 -71.24
CA THR A 5 40.47 33.50 -70.02
C THR A 5 41.77 33.62 -69.22
N ILE A 6 41.87 34.68 -68.40
CA ILE A 6 42.45 34.58 -67.04
C ILE A 6 41.69 35.52 -66.08
N GLN A 7 40.40 35.29 -65.83
CA GLN A 7 39.67 35.96 -64.73
C GLN A 7 38.90 35.00 -63.82
N VAL A 8 38.96 33.68 -64.07
CA VAL A 8 38.06 32.71 -63.44
C VAL A 8 38.55 32.05 -62.12
N PRO A 9 39.80 32.17 -61.60
CA PRO A 9 40.18 31.43 -60.38
C PRO A 9 39.82 32.14 -59.06
N ILE A 10 39.81 33.48 -59.03
CA ILE A 10 39.66 34.25 -57.78
C ILE A 10 38.20 34.20 -57.27
N GLU A 11 37.22 34.37 -58.15
CA GLU A 11 35.79 34.33 -57.78
C GLU A 11 35.34 32.95 -57.27
N ARG A 12 35.93 31.86 -57.81
CA ARG A 12 35.66 30.50 -57.35
C ARG A 12 36.19 30.26 -55.92
N GLY A 13 37.33 30.84 -55.56
CA GLY A 13 37.90 30.73 -54.21
C GLY A 13 37.00 31.36 -53.15
N TYR A 14 36.51 32.58 -53.40
CA TYR A 14 35.58 33.27 -52.50
C TYR A 14 34.24 32.56 -52.37
N ALA A 15 33.67 32.09 -53.48
CA ALA A 15 32.43 31.32 -53.45
C ALA A 15 32.57 30.01 -52.64
N THR A 16 33.70 29.32 -52.77
CA THR A 16 33.98 28.07 -52.03
C THR A 16 34.17 28.33 -50.54
N PHE A 17 34.87 29.41 -50.16
CA PHE A 17 35.01 29.82 -48.76
C PHE A 17 33.67 30.20 -48.14
N LEU A 18 32.86 31.00 -48.82
CA LEU A 18 31.54 31.40 -48.35
C LEU A 18 30.61 30.18 -48.19
N ALA A 19 30.63 29.25 -49.14
CA ALA A 19 29.88 28.00 -49.07
C ALA A 19 30.31 27.15 -47.86
N ALA A 20 31.63 27.06 -47.59
CA ALA A 20 32.14 26.35 -46.42
C ALA A 20 31.71 26.99 -45.10
N CYS A 21 31.72 28.33 -44.99
CA CYS A 21 31.22 29.04 -43.81
C CYS A 21 29.73 28.80 -43.59
N ILE A 22 28.92 28.85 -44.64
CA ILE A 22 27.47 28.58 -44.56
C ILE A 22 27.24 27.13 -44.14
N ALA A 23 27.94 26.16 -44.74
CA ALA A 23 27.84 24.75 -44.39
C ALA A 23 28.22 24.47 -42.94
N ALA A 24 29.27 25.13 -42.43
CA ALA A 24 29.69 25.02 -41.04
C ALA A 24 28.63 25.61 -40.09
N LEU A 25 28.04 26.75 -40.43
CA LEU A 25 26.99 27.40 -39.63
C LEU A 25 25.71 26.54 -39.57
N VAL A 26 25.28 26.00 -40.72
CA VAL A 26 24.14 25.06 -40.78
C VAL A 26 24.42 23.82 -39.94
N SER A 27 25.64 23.29 -39.99
CA SER A 27 26.05 22.12 -39.18
C SER A 27 26.04 22.42 -37.68
N LEU A 28 26.51 23.59 -37.26
CA LEU A 28 26.48 24.02 -35.85
C LEU A 28 25.05 24.20 -35.34
N ILE A 29 24.17 24.79 -36.15
CA ILE A 29 22.74 24.93 -35.82
C ILE A 29 22.10 23.54 -35.71
N GLY A 30 22.36 22.66 -36.67
CA GLY A 30 21.86 21.27 -36.67
C GLY A 30 22.31 20.49 -35.43
N LEU A 31 23.58 20.60 -35.04
CA LEU A 31 24.11 20.01 -33.81
C LEU A 31 23.42 20.59 -32.57
N SER A 32 23.24 21.91 -32.50
CA SER A 32 22.61 22.58 -31.36
C SER A 32 21.16 22.12 -31.17
N VAL A 33 20.39 22.07 -32.25
CA VAL A 33 19.00 21.57 -32.26
C VAL A 33 18.96 20.10 -31.85
N THR A 34 19.89 19.29 -32.36
CA THR A 34 19.98 17.86 -32.02
C THR A 34 20.26 17.69 -30.52
N VAL A 35 21.25 18.39 -29.97
CA VAL A 35 21.58 18.35 -28.53
C VAL A 35 20.40 18.80 -27.68
N TRP A 36 19.70 19.87 -28.07
CA TRP A 36 18.51 20.33 -27.35
C TRP A 36 17.37 19.33 -27.38
N SER A 37 17.07 18.76 -28.55
CA SER A 37 16.02 17.76 -28.70
C SER A 37 16.32 16.47 -27.92
N VAL A 38 17.58 16.02 -27.92
CA VAL A 38 18.02 14.86 -27.12
C VAL A 38 17.88 15.16 -25.63
N ARG A 39 18.29 16.35 -25.17
CA ARG A 39 18.12 16.76 -23.77
C ARG A 39 16.65 16.87 -23.37
N ALA A 40 15.79 17.40 -24.25
CA ALA A 40 14.36 17.49 -23.99
C ALA A 40 13.72 16.10 -23.88
N LYS A 41 14.06 15.18 -24.80
CA LYS A 41 13.62 13.79 -24.75
C LYS A 41 14.06 13.11 -23.46
N ALA A 42 15.34 13.22 -23.10
CA ALA A 42 15.89 12.63 -21.88
C ALA A 42 15.19 13.16 -20.60
N LYS A 43 14.87 14.47 -20.54
CA LYS A 43 14.10 15.04 -19.42
C LYS A 43 12.69 14.47 -19.32
N ILE A 44 12.00 14.33 -20.45
CA ILE A 44 10.64 13.78 -20.51
C ILE A 44 10.66 12.29 -20.11
N GLU A 45 11.59 11.51 -20.64
CA GLU A 45 11.77 10.10 -20.29
C GLU A 45 12.08 9.91 -18.81
N ALA A 46 12.97 10.73 -18.24
CA ALA A 46 13.27 10.70 -16.81
C ALA A 46 12.03 11.04 -15.96
N ALA A 47 11.25 12.04 -16.35
CA ALA A 47 10.01 12.39 -15.65
C ALA A 47 8.95 11.27 -15.72
N PHE A 48 8.82 10.62 -16.88
CA PHE A 48 7.94 9.45 -17.03
C PHE A 48 8.42 8.26 -16.20
N ALA A 49 9.73 7.97 -16.20
CA ALA A 49 10.31 6.91 -15.41
C ALA A 49 10.09 7.14 -13.91
N ASP A 50 10.33 8.36 -13.42
CA ASP A 50 10.07 8.74 -12.03
C ASP A 50 8.58 8.56 -11.67
N GLN A 51 7.66 9.01 -12.53
CA GLN A 51 6.24 8.83 -12.29
C GLN A 51 5.83 7.35 -12.23
N ILE A 52 6.40 6.51 -13.11
CA ILE A 52 6.13 5.06 -13.10
C ILE A 52 6.68 4.41 -11.83
N ASN A 53 7.89 4.79 -11.41
CA ASN A 53 8.53 4.27 -10.20
C ASN A 53 7.74 4.64 -8.95
N ARG A 54 7.32 5.90 -8.79
CA ARG A 54 6.48 6.33 -7.66
C ARG A 54 5.16 5.55 -7.59
N LYS A 55 4.50 5.33 -8.73
CA LYS A 55 3.26 4.53 -8.78
C LYS A 55 3.51 3.07 -8.42
N LYS A 56 4.65 2.51 -8.82
CA LYS A 56 5.04 1.14 -8.47
C LYS A 56 5.29 1.03 -6.96
N GLU A 57 6.04 1.96 -6.39
CA GLU A 57 6.33 2.03 -4.95
C GLU A 57 5.04 2.20 -4.14
N GLU A 58 4.14 3.11 -4.53
CA GLU A 58 2.84 3.30 -3.89
C GLU A 58 2.03 1.99 -3.88
N ARG A 59 1.96 1.32 -5.03
CA ARG A 59 1.24 0.04 -5.15
C ARG A 59 1.87 -1.05 -4.26
N GLU A 60 3.19 -1.14 -4.24
CA GLU A 60 3.91 -2.10 -3.40
C GLU A 60 3.68 -1.82 -1.91
N TYR A 61 3.65 -0.55 -1.52
CA TYR A 61 3.33 -0.14 -0.16
C TYR A 61 1.89 -0.50 0.23
N LEU A 62 0.91 -0.18 -0.62
CA LEU A 62 -0.50 -0.54 -0.40
C LEU A 62 -0.69 -2.07 -0.30
N LEU A 63 0.02 -2.84 -1.12
CA LEU A 63 0.01 -4.30 -1.04
C LEU A 63 0.58 -4.78 0.30
N LYS A 64 1.71 -4.24 0.75
CA LYS A 64 2.29 -4.58 2.05
C LYS A 64 1.36 -4.21 3.21
N GLN A 65 0.71 -3.05 3.17
CA GLN A 65 -0.30 -2.67 4.16
C GLN A 65 -1.43 -3.70 4.24
N LEU A 66 -1.91 -4.21 3.11
CA LEU A 66 -2.92 -5.25 3.09
C LEU A 66 -2.38 -6.58 3.61
N THR A 67 -1.31 -7.10 3.00
CA THR A 67 -0.85 -8.48 3.25
C THR A 67 -0.20 -8.66 4.61
N ASN A 68 0.50 -7.64 5.10
CA ASN A 68 1.30 -7.76 6.32
C ASN A 68 0.55 -7.23 7.55
N PHE A 69 -0.49 -6.41 7.36
CA PHE A 69 -1.20 -5.76 8.46
C PHE A 69 -2.72 -5.98 8.39
N TYR A 70 -3.42 -5.32 7.45
CA TYR A 70 -4.88 -5.26 7.49
C TYR A 70 -5.58 -6.60 7.23
N ASP A 71 -5.13 -7.41 6.26
CA ASP A 71 -5.72 -8.72 6.00
C ASP A 71 -5.54 -9.71 7.17
N PRO A 72 -4.33 -9.90 7.72
CA PRO A 72 -4.15 -10.83 8.83
C PRO A 72 -4.84 -10.34 10.12
N VAL A 73 -4.83 -9.03 10.42
CA VAL A 73 -5.56 -8.47 11.57
C VAL A 73 -7.07 -8.69 11.41
N TYR A 74 -7.62 -8.34 10.25
CA TYR A 74 -9.05 -8.54 9.96
C TYR A 74 -9.46 -10.01 10.07
N CYS A 75 -8.67 -10.93 9.50
CA CYS A 75 -8.97 -12.36 9.53
C CYS A 75 -9.07 -12.92 10.97
N LEU A 76 -8.12 -12.55 11.84
CA LEU A 76 -8.11 -13.00 13.23
C LEU A 76 -9.25 -12.37 14.04
N LEU A 77 -9.57 -11.10 13.80
CA LEU A 77 -10.70 -10.43 14.43
C LEU A 77 -12.03 -11.07 14.02
N GLU A 78 -12.25 -11.32 12.74
CA GLU A 78 -13.48 -11.97 12.26
C GLU A 78 -13.63 -13.40 12.80
N ALA A 79 -12.55 -14.17 12.86
CA ALA A 79 -12.58 -15.50 13.47
C ALA A 79 -12.99 -15.44 14.95
N ASN A 80 -12.45 -14.47 15.69
CA ASN A 80 -12.86 -14.24 17.08
C ASN A 80 -14.33 -13.79 17.15
N ARG A 81 -14.78 -12.89 16.27
CA ARG A 81 -16.16 -12.40 16.22
C ARG A 81 -17.15 -13.55 16.06
N ASP A 82 -16.90 -14.42 15.08
CA ASP A 82 -17.74 -15.58 14.79
C ASP A 82 -17.87 -16.51 16.01
N ILE A 83 -16.79 -16.71 16.76
CA ILE A 83 -16.82 -17.51 18.00
C ILE A 83 -17.66 -16.80 19.08
N PHE A 84 -17.44 -15.50 19.30
CA PHE A 84 -18.20 -14.71 20.27
C PHE A 84 -19.71 -14.68 19.95
N GLU A 85 -20.08 -14.53 18.68
CA GLU A 85 -21.48 -14.47 18.25
C GLU A 85 -22.19 -15.83 18.37
N ARG A 86 -21.49 -16.94 18.10
CA ARG A 86 -22.08 -18.27 18.07
C ARG A 86 -22.08 -18.98 19.43
N ILE A 87 -20.98 -18.90 20.17
CA ILE A 87 -20.74 -19.69 21.40
C ILE A 87 -20.40 -18.79 22.60
N GLY A 88 -20.17 -17.49 22.37
CA GLY A 88 -19.81 -16.56 23.43
C GLY A 88 -20.89 -16.32 24.50
N PRO A 89 -20.55 -15.57 25.56
CA PRO A 89 -21.45 -15.37 26.69
C PRO A 89 -22.77 -14.67 26.38
N LYS A 90 -22.83 -13.97 25.25
CA LYS A 90 -24.02 -13.24 24.77
C LYS A 90 -24.64 -13.89 23.52
N SER A 91 -24.15 -15.08 23.12
CA SER A 91 -24.60 -15.76 21.91
C SER A 91 -26.03 -16.28 22.02
N GLU A 92 -26.61 -16.60 20.87
CA GLU A 92 -27.94 -17.22 20.83
C GLU A 92 -27.94 -18.65 21.39
N ALA A 93 -26.83 -19.38 21.25
CA ALA A 93 -26.69 -20.71 21.83
C ALA A 93 -26.90 -20.67 23.36
N ARG A 94 -26.41 -19.61 24.03
CA ARG A 94 -26.55 -19.44 25.48
C ARG A 94 -27.88 -18.82 25.92
N ARG A 95 -28.57 -18.07 25.04
CA ARG A 95 -29.84 -17.39 25.39
C ARG A 95 -31.09 -18.20 25.05
N SER A 96 -31.02 -19.01 24.00
CA SER A 96 -32.20 -19.73 23.49
C SER A 96 -32.66 -20.89 24.38
N GLY A 97 -31.81 -21.37 25.29
CA GLY A 97 -32.09 -22.54 26.12
C GLY A 97 -32.20 -23.86 25.35
N ASN A 98 -31.81 -23.85 24.06
CA ASN A 98 -31.87 -25.02 23.17
C ASN A 98 -30.66 -25.95 23.32
N PHE A 99 -29.63 -25.51 24.05
CA PHE A 99 -28.37 -26.24 24.25
C PHE A 99 -28.11 -26.40 25.74
N ASP A 100 -27.38 -27.44 26.12
CA ASP A 100 -26.94 -27.61 27.50
C ASP A 100 -25.96 -26.49 27.90
N ASP A 101 -26.28 -25.79 28.99
CA ASP A 101 -25.50 -24.66 29.47
C ASP A 101 -24.08 -25.07 29.92
N THR A 102 -23.92 -26.28 30.44
CA THR A 102 -22.64 -26.80 30.94
C THR A 102 -21.72 -27.13 29.77
N GLU A 103 -22.25 -27.86 28.77
CA GLU A 103 -21.53 -28.19 27.55
C GLU A 103 -21.12 -26.92 26.79
N THR A 104 -22.04 -25.97 26.63
CA THR A 104 -21.76 -24.69 25.95
C THR A 104 -20.70 -23.87 26.70
N ALA A 105 -20.72 -23.88 28.03
CA ALA A 105 -19.70 -23.20 28.83
C ALA A 105 -18.32 -23.85 28.74
N GLU A 106 -18.26 -25.19 28.65
CA GLU A 106 -17.03 -25.93 28.45
C GLU A 106 -16.43 -25.66 27.06
N VAL A 107 -17.24 -25.74 26.01
CA VAL A 107 -16.81 -25.40 24.64
C VAL A 107 -16.34 -23.95 24.55
N TRP A 108 -17.05 -23.01 25.20
CA TRP A 108 -16.62 -21.61 25.28
C TRP A 108 -15.24 -21.48 25.95
N ARG A 109 -15.02 -22.17 27.08
CA ARG A 109 -13.73 -22.15 27.78
C ARG A 109 -12.61 -22.65 26.87
N GLU A 110 -12.80 -23.79 26.21
CA GLU A 110 -11.80 -24.35 25.30
C GLU A 110 -11.50 -23.43 24.11
N LEU A 111 -12.52 -22.86 23.47
CA LEU A 111 -12.34 -21.93 22.34
C LEU A 111 -11.68 -20.63 22.80
N SER A 112 -12.01 -20.14 23.98
CA SER A 112 -11.41 -18.95 24.56
C SER A 112 -9.91 -19.15 24.80
N GLU A 113 -9.53 -20.26 25.45
CA GLU A 113 -8.13 -20.55 25.82
C GLU A 113 -7.28 -20.90 24.59
N ASN A 114 -7.80 -21.74 23.68
CA ASN A 114 -7.01 -22.28 22.58
C ASN A 114 -7.05 -21.43 21.31
N VAL A 115 -8.13 -20.68 21.07
CA VAL A 115 -8.32 -19.94 19.82
C VAL A 115 -8.29 -18.44 20.06
N ILE A 116 -9.19 -17.90 20.89
CA ILE A 116 -9.31 -16.44 21.08
C ILE A 116 -8.04 -15.86 21.67
N GLN A 117 -7.50 -16.48 22.73
CA GLN A 117 -6.27 -16.01 23.37
C GLN A 117 -5.07 -16.10 22.42
N ALA A 118 -4.93 -17.22 21.69
CA ALA A 118 -3.87 -17.38 20.70
C ALA A 118 -3.96 -16.33 19.58
N ASN A 119 -5.16 -16.07 19.07
CA ASN A 119 -5.42 -15.05 18.07
C ASN A 119 -5.12 -13.65 18.61
N ASN A 120 -5.50 -13.33 19.85
CA ASN A 120 -5.21 -12.04 20.48
C ASN A 120 -3.71 -11.80 20.61
N LEU A 121 -2.92 -12.81 20.99
CA LEU A 121 -1.47 -12.68 21.05
C LEU A 121 -0.86 -12.47 19.67
N ARG A 122 -1.34 -13.21 18.67
CA ARG A 122 -0.90 -13.02 17.28
C ARG A 122 -1.26 -11.63 16.74
N LEU A 123 -2.44 -11.13 17.10
CA LEU A 123 -2.86 -9.75 16.81
C LEU A 123 -1.90 -8.75 17.45
N CYS A 124 -1.54 -8.92 18.73
CA CYS A 124 -0.54 -8.06 19.37
C CYS A 124 0.77 -8.04 18.59
N THR A 125 1.32 -9.20 18.25
CA THR A 125 2.57 -9.30 17.48
C THR A 125 2.47 -8.59 16.14
N ILE A 126 1.41 -8.83 15.37
CA ILE A 126 1.22 -8.17 14.07
C ILE A 126 1.15 -6.65 14.26
N ILE A 127 0.37 -6.17 15.24
CA ILE A 127 0.19 -4.75 15.50
C ILE A 127 1.53 -4.11 15.84
N GLU A 128 2.25 -4.65 16.83
CA GLU A 128 3.51 -4.11 17.33
C GLU A 128 4.63 -4.09 16.26
N GLU A 129 4.76 -5.16 15.48
CA GLU A 129 5.80 -5.26 14.43
C GLU A 129 5.50 -4.38 13.21
N ASN A 130 4.24 -4.03 12.99
CA ASN A 130 3.77 -3.43 11.74
C ASN A 130 2.97 -2.12 11.94
N LEU A 131 3.14 -1.42 13.06
CA LEU A 131 2.49 -0.11 13.32
C LEU A 131 2.67 0.90 12.17
N HIS A 132 3.82 0.86 11.51
CA HIS A 132 4.14 1.73 10.36
C HIS A 132 3.28 1.48 9.10
N PHE A 133 2.45 0.43 9.09
CA PHE A 133 1.47 0.17 8.05
C PHE A 133 0.06 0.67 8.39
N ILE A 134 -0.17 1.21 9.59
CA ILE A 134 -1.44 1.88 9.93
C ILE A 134 -1.61 3.10 9.02
N SER A 135 -2.77 3.19 8.37
CA SER A 135 -3.11 4.34 7.54
C SER A 135 -3.29 5.58 8.41
N SER A 136 -2.87 6.75 7.91
CA SER A 136 -3.03 8.04 8.60
C SER A 136 -4.48 8.40 8.95
N ASP A 137 -5.44 7.79 8.23
CA ASP A 137 -6.88 8.02 8.38
C ASP A 137 -7.55 6.99 9.30
N ASP A 138 -6.75 6.18 10.01
CA ASP A 138 -7.20 5.11 10.90
C ASP A 138 -7.10 5.53 12.37
N ASP A 139 -7.84 4.84 13.25
CA ASP A 139 -7.91 5.15 14.68
C ASP A 139 -6.81 4.39 15.46
N GLU A 140 -5.63 4.99 15.61
CA GLU A 140 -4.51 4.42 16.36
C GLU A 140 -4.88 4.08 17.82
N ALA A 141 -5.80 4.84 18.44
CA ALA A 141 -6.21 4.61 19.81
C ALA A 141 -6.93 3.26 19.98
N ALA A 142 -7.69 2.83 18.97
CA ALA A 142 -8.36 1.51 19.00
C ALA A 142 -7.36 0.36 19.08
N TYR A 143 -6.20 0.47 18.40
CA TYR A 143 -5.14 -0.55 18.44
C TYR A 143 -4.47 -0.59 19.82
N LEU A 144 -4.14 0.57 20.39
CA LEU A 144 -3.50 0.66 21.71
C LEU A 144 -4.41 0.14 22.84
N GLN A 145 -5.71 0.46 22.77
CA GLN A 145 -6.71 -0.08 23.68
C GLN A 145 -6.79 -1.60 23.59
N PHE A 146 -6.79 -2.14 22.36
CA PHE A 146 -6.78 -3.58 22.15
C PHE A 146 -5.52 -4.24 22.69
N LEU A 147 -4.32 -3.68 22.47
CA LEU A 147 -3.07 -4.23 23.01
C LEU A 147 -3.14 -4.34 24.53
N THR A 148 -3.58 -3.27 25.20
CA THR A 148 -3.77 -3.25 26.65
C THR A 148 -4.74 -4.36 27.08
N HIS A 149 -5.85 -4.50 26.37
CA HIS A 149 -6.86 -5.51 26.64
C HIS A 149 -6.32 -6.93 26.44
N ALA A 150 -5.69 -7.23 25.32
CA ALA A 150 -5.16 -8.54 25.00
C ALA A 150 -4.07 -9.00 25.99
N HIS A 151 -3.18 -8.09 26.42
CA HIS A 151 -2.19 -8.39 27.45
C HIS A 151 -2.82 -8.61 28.82
N ALA A 152 -3.82 -7.79 29.19
CA ALA A 152 -4.58 -8.01 30.42
C ALA A 152 -5.27 -9.39 30.39
N TYR A 153 -5.86 -9.77 29.26
CA TYR A 153 -6.53 -11.06 29.07
C TYR A 153 -5.60 -12.23 29.35
N LYS A 154 -4.34 -12.16 28.91
CA LYS A 154 -3.33 -13.18 29.18
C LYS A 154 -3.12 -13.41 30.68
N VAL A 155 -3.11 -12.34 31.48
CA VAL A 155 -2.87 -12.42 32.93
C VAL A 155 -4.10 -12.98 33.63
N PHE A 156 -5.29 -12.49 33.29
CA PHE A 156 -6.55 -12.97 33.86
C PHE A 156 -6.90 -14.39 33.44
N GLY A 157 -6.43 -14.82 32.26
CA GLY A 157 -6.27 -16.21 31.77
C GLY A 157 -6.20 -17.27 32.88
N SER A 158 -5.27 -17.02 33.80
CA SER A 158 -4.79 -17.98 34.79
C SER A 158 -5.61 -18.07 36.08
N LYS A 159 -6.56 -17.15 36.35
CA LYS A 159 -7.37 -17.16 37.58
C LYS A 159 -8.80 -16.67 37.30
N PRO A 160 -9.85 -17.39 37.74
CA PRO A 160 -11.23 -16.97 37.53
C PRO A 160 -11.52 -15.71 38.37
N PHE A 161 -11.38 -14.55 37.75
CA PHE A 161 -11.85 -13.28 38.30
C PHE A 161 -13.14 -12.87 37.60
N GLU A 162 -14.07 -12.24 38.34
CA GLU A 162 -15.28 -11.63 37.77
C GLU A 162 -14.97 -10.62 36.65
N ALA A 163 -13.75 -10.08 36.63
CA ALA A 163 -13.22 -9.21 35.58
C ALA A 163 -13.27 -9.85 34.17
N TYR A 164 -13.34 -11.17 34.04
CA TYR A 164 -13.55 -11.86 32.75
C TYR A 164 -14.79 -11.39 32.01
N ARG A 165 -15.84 -10.96 32.72
CA ARG A 165 -17.08 -10.44 32.10
C ARG A 165 -16.87 -9.11 31.37
N LEU A 166 -15.76 -8.43 31.64
CA LEU A 166 -15.37 -7.19 30.95
C LEU A 166 -14.70 -7.46 29.60
N PHE A 167 -14.31 -8.70 29.32
CA PHE A 167 -13.72 -9.10 28.05
C PHE A 167 -14.81 -9.35 27.02
N THR A 168 -15.09 -8.30 26.25
CA THR A 168 -16.02 -8.33 25.13
C THR A 168 -15.24 -8.26 23.82
N PHE A 169 -15.88 -8.72 22.74
CA PHE A 169 -15.29 -8.60 21.42
C PHE A 169 -15.01 -7.11 21.10
N PRO A 170 -13.81 -6.76 20.60
CA PRO A 170 -13.39 -5.38 20.39
C PRO A 170 -14.01 -4.80 19.09
N GLU A 171 -15.31 -4.50 19.13
CA GLU A 171 -16.08 -4.01 17.98
C GLU A 171 -15.48 -2.74 17.35
N GLN A 172 -14.97 -1.82 18.18
CA GLN A 172 -14.36 -0.58 17.70
C GLN A 172 -13.13 -0.87 16.83
N LEU A 173 -12.24 -1.76 17.28
CA LEU A 173 -11.06 -2.14 16.50
C LEU A 173 -11.49 -2.85 15.21
N ASN A 174 -12.44 -3.78 15.28
CA ASN A 174 -12.90 -4.49 14.09
C ASN A 174 -13.49 -3.54 13.04
N GLY A 175 -14.30 -2.57 13.47
CA GLY A 175 -14.86 -1.53 12.61
C GLY A 175 -13.79 -0.63 11.98
N ALA A 176 -12.78 -0.22 12.76
CA ALA A 176 -11.65 0.58 12.29
C ALA A 176 -10.84 -0.18 11.23
N VAL A 177 -10.40 -1.40 11.54
CA VAL A 177 -9.64 -2.27 10.64
C VAL A 177 -10.42 -2.55 9.36
N SER A 178 -11.70 -2.92 9.45
CA SER A 178 -12.55 -3.21 8.29
C SER A 178 -12.67 -1.99 7.36
N SER A 179 -12.91 -0.81 7.94
CA SER A 179 -13.04 0.44 7.19
C SER A 179 -11.72 0.85 6.52
N ALA A 180 -10.61 0.80 7.26
CA ALA A 180 -9.30 1.14 6.74
C ALA A 180 -8.87 0.17 5.63
N ARG A 181 -9.08 -1.13 5.84
CA ARG A 181 -8.84 -2.17 4.83
C ARG A 181 -9.61 -1.91 3.54
N ALA A 182 -10.89 -1.55 3.63
CA ALA A 182 -11.71 -1.24 2.46
C ALA A 182 -11.15 -0.04 1.68
N LYS A 183 -10.74 1.03 2.39
CA LYS A 183 -10.09 2.20 1.78
C LYS A 183 -8.77 1.84 1.09
N VAL A 184 -7.90 1.05 1.73
CA VAL A 184 -6.62 0.62 1.13
C VAL A 184 -6.87 -0.23 -0.12
N LYS A 185 -7.85 -1.15 -0.09
CA LYS A 185 -8.25 -1.92 -1.28
C LYS A 185 -8.76 -1.02 -2.41
N GLN A 186 -9.57 -0.02 -2.10
CA GLN A 186 -10.08 0.93 -3.10
C GLN A 186 -8.93 1.73 -3.73
N ARG A 187 -7.99 2.24 -2.92
CA ARG A 187 -6.79 2.94 -3.40
C ARG A 187 -5.97 2.04 -4.31
N LEU A 188 -5.74 0.78 -3.89
CA LEU A 188 -5.01 -0.19 -4.69
C LEU A 188 -5.71 -0.44 -6.04
N MET A 189 -7.04 -0.64 -6.06
CA MET A 189 -7.80 -0.82 -7.29
C MET A 189 -7.74 0.42 -8.21
N ALA A 190 -7.78 1.63 -7.65
CA ALA A 190 -7.63 2.86 -8.41
C ALA A 190 -6.26 2.95 -9.12
N THR A 191 -5.18 2.46 -8.48
CA THR A 191 -3.85 2.40 -9.15
C THR A 191 -3.85 1.49 -10.37
N TYR A 192 -4.67 0.41 -10.37
CA TYR A 192 -4.83 -0.48 -11.53
C TYR A 192 -5.77 0.09 -12.60
N ALA A 193 -6.87 0.74 -12.20
CA ALA A 193 -7.86 1.31 -13.11
C ALA A 193 -7.27 2.42 -14.00
N GLY A 194 -6.37 3.25 -13.46
CA GLY A 194 -5.63 4.25 -14.24
C GLY A 194 -4.77 3.69 -15.38
N LYS A 195 -4.60 2.37 -15.46
CA LYS A 195 -3.87 1.68 -16.53
C LYS A 195 -4.78 1.28 -17.72
N LYS A 196 -6.10 1.19 -17.54
CA LYS A 196 -7.04 0.75 -18.60
C LYS A 196 -7.43 1.83 -19.62
N GLY A 197 -7.23 3.12 -19.31
CA GLY A 197 -7.64 4.24 -20.18
C GLY A 197 -6.58 4.74 -21.20
N ARG A 198 -5.49 3.98 -21.43
CA ARG A 198 -4.42 4.35 -22.37
C ARG A 198 -4.17 3.23 -23.40
N LYS A 199 -5.22 2.80 -24.09
CA LYS A 199 -5.10 2.02 -25.33
C LYS A 199 -5.67 2.83 -26.47
#